data_AF-A0AAQ6ARF0-F1
#
_entry.id   AF-A0AAQ6ARF0-F1
#
_cell.length_a   1.000
_cell.length_b   1.000
_cell.length_c   1.000
_cell.angle_alpha   90.00
_cell.angle_beta   90.00
_cell.angle_gamma   90.00
#
_symmetry.space_group_name_H-M   'P 1'
#
loop_
_entity.id
_entity.type
_entity.pdbx_description
1 polymer ?
#
loop_
_entity_poly.entity_id
_entity_poly.type
_entity_poly.pdbx_seq_one_letter_code
_entity_poly.pdbx_strand_id
1 'polypeptide(L)'
;MYSLRTVLCLAPHLLQCFVAVLCLSVGINAGKYSREVNEPKPSGSDGQAVEFRIAKLNQVWEKAKRMQLSPVRQAELHSDLKLQEKDELQWKKMKVEGLDENGEKEAQLRRNFNVILAKYGMDGKRDTRPLESNSLKDHDTKEGDIFDDPRLDKLWNKAKSSGKFSNEEMLSLKREFQHHKDKVHEYNILMDTVSRTEEIHKNVISPLEGDAKEHVLHQKHTELKQKMRDLNQGFERLRKLSHEGFTEDSEFREPRVIELWEAAKRANLSKDELDSLKEELHHFETKVEKHSHYQEQLELSHQKLRHVEALGDKEHIKRNQEKYNTLAEKTREMGYKMKKHLQDLSNKISREGLEHNEL
;
A
#
# COMPACT_ATOMS: atom_id res chain seq x y z
N MET A 1 57.77 -31.47 -2.26
CA MET A 1 57.82 -31.92 -0.86
C MET A 1 57.35 -30.76 0.01
N TYR A 2 56.03 -30.64 0.21
CA TYR A 2 55.33 -31.05 1.43
C TYR A 2 55.77 -30.28 2.68
N SER A 3 54.92 -29.34 3.11
CA SER A 3 54.63 -29.02 4.53
C SER A 3 53.46 -28.02 4.56
N LEU A 4 52.21 -28.41 4.33
CA LEU A 4 51.30 -29.10 5.25
C LEU A 4 51.11 -28.44 6.64
N ARG A 5 51.37 -27.13 6.78
CA ARG A 5 51.22 -26.45 8.09
C ARG A 5 50.39 -25.16 8.14
N THR A 6 49.73 -24.74 7.07
CA THR A 6 48.97 -23.47 7.11
C THR A 6 47.50 -23.56 6.70
N VAL A 7 46.91 -24.76 6.76
CA VAL A 7 45.47 -24.95 6.45
C VAL A 7 44.60 -25.10 7.72
N LEU A 8 45.19 -25.14 8.93
CA LEU A 8 44.47 -25.60 10.12
C LEU A 8 44.08 -24.54 11.19
N CYS A 9 44.14 -23.24 10.91
CA CYS A 9 43.82 -22.21 11.93
C CYS A 9 42.52 -21.41 11.71
N LEU A 10 41.76 -21.62 10.62
CA LEU A 10 40.52 -20.86 10.38
C LEU A 10 39.22 -21.70 10.46
N ALA A 11 39.33 -22.99 10.76
CA ALA A 11 38.18 -23.90 10.82
C ALA A 11 37.30 -23.84 12.09
N PRO A 12 37.77 -23.45 13.30
CA PRO A 12 36.93 -23.61 14.49
C PRO A 12 35.83 -22.54 14.62
N HIS A 13 36.05 -21.30 14.13
CA HIS A 13 35.05 -20.23 14.25
C HIS A 13 33.91 -20.34 13.23
N LEU A 14 34.20 -20.79 12.01
CA LEU A 14 33.17 -21.03 10.99
C LEU A 14 32.25 -22.20 11.37
N LEU A 15 32.81 -23.26 11.98
CA LEU A 15 32.03 -24.42 12.44
C LEU A 15 31.11 -24.05 13.62
N GLN A 16 31.58 -23.20 14.54
CA GLN A 16 30.80 -22.77 15.71
C GLN A 16 29.65 -21.82 15.33
N CYS A 17 29.86 -20.94 14.33
CA CYS A 17 28.79 -20.10 13.79
C CYS A 17 27.77 -20.92 12.96
N PHE A 18 28.21 -21.93 12.21
CA PHE A 18 27.30 -22.81 11.47
C PHE A 18 26.42 -23.63 12.41
N VAL A 19 26.96 -24.15 13.52
CA VAL A 19 26.19 -24.89 14.52
C VAL A 19 25.20 -23.99 15.26
N ALA A 20 25.54 -22.72 15.55
CA ALA A 20 24.61 -21.77 16.16
C ALA A 20 23.45 -21.38 15.22
N VAL A 21 23.70 -21.25 13.92
CA VAL A 21 22.66 -20.96 12.90
C VAL A 21 21.80 -22.18 12.60
N LEU A 22 22.35 -23.40 12.65
CA LEU A 22 21.58 -24.64 12.59
C LEU A 22 20.69 -24.84 13.83
N CYS A 23 21.15 -24.48 15.03
CA CYS A 23 20.32 -24.57 16.23
C CYS A 23 19.19 -23.54 16.29
N LEU A 24 19.35 -22.36 15.69
CA LEU A 24 18.30 -21.33 15.63
C LEU A 24 17.27 -21.58 14.51
N SER A 25 17.65 -22.27 13.43
CA SER A 25 16.74 -22.60 12.32
C SER A 25 15.88 -23.85 12.58
N VAL A 26 16.31 -24.75 13.46
CA VAL A 26 15.48 -25.90 13.91
C VAL A 26 14.34 -25.45 14.84
N GLY A 27 14.39 -24.25 15.41
CA GLY A 27 13.35 -23.71 16.29
C GLY A 27 12.05 -23.24 15.61
N ILE A 28 12.02 -23.08 14.27
CA ILE A 28 10.88 -22.43 13.60
C ILE A 28 9.91 -23.44 12.94
N ASN A 29 10.28 -24.72 12.81
CA ASN A 29 9.39 -25.75 12.22
C ASN A 29 9.00 -26.90 13.17
N ALA A 30 9.41 -26.86 14.44
CA ALA A 30 9.10 -27.90 15.42
C ALA A 30 7.68 -27.80 16.05
N GLY A 31 6.80 -26.93 15.54
CA GLY A 31 5.48 -26.69 16.13
C GLY A 31 4.32 -27.51 15.56
N LYS A 32 4.53 -28.32 14.52
CA LYS A 32 3.41 -29.03 13.84
C LYS A 32 3.20 -30.47 14.28
N TYR A 33 4.22 -31.12 14.87
CA TYR A 33 4.16 -32.52 15.31
C TYR A 33 5.05 -32.80 16.53
N SER A 34 5.10 -31.88 17.50
CA SER A 34 5.82 -32.14 18.75
C SER A 34 5.07 -33.18 19.60
N ARG A 35 5.77 -34.27 19.94
CA ARG A 35 5.28 -35.39 20.77
C ARG A 35 4.69 -34.91 22.11
N GLU A 36 5.21 -33.81 22.65
CA GLU A 36 4.79 -33.17 23.88
C GLU A 36 3.35 -32.60 23.85
N VAL A 37 2.78 -32.36 22.67
CA VAL A 37 1.38 -31.91 22.49
C VAL A 37 0.41 -33.11 22.40
N ASN A 38 0.93 -34.30 22.08
CA ASN A 38 0.14 -35.53 21.94
C ASN A 38 0.11 -36.38 23.21
N GLU A 39 0.86 -36.01 24.27
CA GLU A 39 0.72 -36.64 25.57
C GLU A 39 -0.37 -35.94 26.39
N PRO A 40 -1.31 -36.68 27.00
CA PRO A 40 -2.34 -36.08 27.84
C PRO A 40 -1.68 -35.50 29.10
N LYS A 41 -1.55 -34.16 29.16
CA LYS A 41 -1.10 -33.47 30.37
C LYS A 41 -2.14 -33.64 31.48
N PRO A 42 -1.72 -33.98 32.71
CA PRO A 42 -2.63 -34.04 33.85
C PRO A 42 -3.13 -32.62 34.17
N SER A 43 -4.43 -32.55 34.40
CA SER A 43 -5.22 -31.37 34.72
C SER A 43 -4.57 -30.45 35.76
N GLY A 44 -4.31 -29.21 35.38
CA GLY A 44 -3.91 -28.16 36.32
C GLY A 44 -3.72 -26.80 35.66
N SER A 45 -4.63 -25.88 36.00
CA SER A 45 -4.60 -24.43 35.72
C SER A 45 -5.24 -23.96 34.39
N ASP A 46 -6.36 -23.24 34.57
CA ASP A 46 -7.28 -22.61 33.61
C ASP A 46 -8.11 -23.52 32.69
N GLY A 47 -9.42 -23.55 32.99
CA GLY A 47 -10.44 -24.42 32.42
C GLY A 47 -10.79 -24.19 30.95
N GLN A 48 -9.81 -24.26 30.05
CA GLN A 48 -10.05 -24.61 28.65
C GLN A 48 -9.81 -26.10 28.46
N ALA A 49 -10.87 -26.88 28.72
CA ALA A 49 -10.90 -28.28 28.30
C ALA A 49 -10.67 -28.34 26.78
N VAL A 50 -9.58 -29.01 26.38
CA VAL A 50 -9.32 -29.36 24.98
C VAL A 50 -10.36 -30.41 24.59
N GLU A 51 -11.48 -29.97 24.03
CA GLU A 51 -12.66 -30.81 23.75
C GLU A 51 -12.42 -31.77 22.57
N PHE A 52 -11.62 -31.36 21.59
CA PHE A 52 -11.26 -32.12 20.40
C PHE A 52 -9.74 -32.37 20.35
N ARG A 53 -9.32 -33.54 19.84
CA ARG A 53 -7.91 -33.86 19.57
C ARG A 53 -7.37 -33.08 18.37
N ILE A 54 -8.24 -32.60 17.49
CA ILE A 54 -7.87 -31.82 16.31
C ILE A 54 -8.00 -30.31 16.57
N ALA A 55 -6.89 -29.58 16.48
CA ALA A 55 -6.83 -28.14 16.74
C ALA A 55 -7.79 -27.29 15.89
N LYS A 56 -8.00 -27.61 14.60
CA LYS A 56 -8.97 -26.90 13.76
C LYS A 56 -10.41 -27.02 14.27
N LEU A 57 -10.77 -28.14 14.90
CA LEU A 57 -12.11 -28.35 15.46
C LEU A 57 -12.28 -27.58 16.77
N ASN A 58 -11.23 -27.54 17.61
CA ASN A 58 -11.21 -26.67 18.80
C ASN A 58 -11.39 -25.19 18.45
N GLN A 59 -10.76 -24.70 17.37
CA GLN A 59 -10.93 -23.32 16.93
C GLN A 59 -12.39 -23.01 16.54
N VAL A 60 -13.05 -23.94 15.85
CA VAL A 60 -14.47 -23.81 15.49
C VAL A 60 -15.36 -23.88 16.74
N TRP A 61 -15.05 -24.78 17.67
CA TRP A 61 -15.78 -24.92 18.92
C TRP A 61 -15.69 -23.68 19.81
N GLU A 62 -14.49 -23.12 19.97
CA GLU A 62 -14.28 -21.87 20.71
C GLU A 62 -14.93 -20.68 20.00
N LYS A 63 -14.90 -20.63 18.66
CA LYS A 63 -15.63 -19.62 17.88
C LYS A 63 -17.14 -19.72 18.12
N ALA A 64 -17.69 -20.93 18.16
CA ALA A 64 -19.11 -21.15 18.44
C ALA A 64 -19.51 -20.73 19.87
N LYS A 65 -18.66 -21.00 20.87
CA LYS A 65 -18.87 -20.50 22.24
C LYS A 65 -18.87 -18.97 22.29
N ARG A 66 -17.96 -18.31 21.57
CA ARG A 66 -17.89 -16.84 21.48
C ARG A 66 -19.09 -16.23 20.77
N MET A 67 -19.65 -16.93 19.77
CA MET A 67 -20.83 -16.49 19.01
C MET A 67 -22.16 -16.66 19.77
N GLN A 68 -22.14 -17.25 20.98
CA GLN A 68 -23.34 -17.48 21.81
C GLN A 68 -24.50 -18.13 21.02
N LEU A 69 -24.20 -19.23 20.31
CA LEU A 69 -25.25 -19.99 19.60
C LEU A 69 -26.28 -20.56 20.58
N SER A 70 -27.51 -20.80 20.11
CA SER A 70 -28.54 -21.42 20.94
C SER A 70 -28.09 -22.80 21.46
N PRO A 71 -28.48 -23.23 22.68
CA PRO A 71 -28.02 -24.48 23.27
C PRO A 71 -28.27 -25.71 22.39
N VAL A 72 -29.38 -25.72 21.64
CA VAL A 72 -29.73 -26.78 20.69
C VAL A 72 -28.74 -26.80 19.52
N ARG A 73 -28.46 -25.65 18.90
CA ARG A 73 -27.51 -25.55 17.79
C ARG A 73 -26.08 -25.86 18.23
N GLN A 74 -25.73 -25.52 19.47
CA GLN A 74 -24.42 -25.83 20.04
C GLN A 74 -24.22 -27.34 20.23
N ALA A 75 -25.25 -28.06 20.70
CA ALA A 75 -25.22 -29.51 20.82
C ALA A 75 -25.13 -30.21 19.45
N GLU A 76 -25.89 -29.74 18.45
CA GLU A 76 -25.80 -30.27 17.08
C GLU A 76 -24.43 -30.02 16.44
N LEU A 77 -23.87 -28.82 16.62
CA LEU A 77 -22.52 -28.51 16.15
C LEU A 77 -21.48 -29.41 16.82
N HIS A 78 -21.62 -29.69 18.12
CA HIS A 78 -20.72 -30.57 18.85
C HIS A 78 -20.74 -31.99 18.28
N SER A 79 -21.92 -32.53 17.95
CA SER A 79 -22.04 -33.82 17.28
C SER A 79 -21.45 -33.82 15.86
N ASP A 80 -21.69 -32.76 15.08
CA ASP A 80 -21.17 -32.62 13.72
C ASP A 80 -19.63 -32.54 13.73
N LEU A 81 -19.04 -31.81 14.68
CA LEU A 81 -17.58 -31.73 14.87
C LEU A 81 -16.98 -33.06 15.36
N LYS A 82 -17.67 -33.81 16.22
CA LYS A 82 -17.20 -35.15 16.64
C LYS A 82 -17.20 -36.16 15.49
N LEU A 83 -18.19 -36.08 14.61
CA LEU A 83 -18.24 -36.91 13.41
C LEU A 83 -17.09 -36.55 12.45
N GLN A 84 -16.88 -35.26 12.21
CA GLN A 84 -15.73 -34.78 11.42
C GLN A 84 -14.39 -35.21 12.04
N GLU A 85 -14.24 -35.20 13.36
CA GLU A 85 -13.01 -35.66 14.02
C GLU A 85 -12.72 -37.13 13.75
N LYS A 86 -13.76 -37.98 13.86
CA LYS A 86 -13.64 -39.41 13.59
C LYS A 86 -13.21 -39.66 12.15
N ASP A 87 -13.85 -39.00 11.20
CA ASP A 87 -13.57 -39.20 9.77
C ASP A 87 -12.17 -38.68 9.39
N GLU A 88 -11.72 -37.58 10.01
CA GLU A 88 -10.37 -37.03 9.84
C GLU A 88 -9.28 -37.95 10.40
N LEU A 89 -9.51 -38.56 11.57
CA LEU A 89 -8.57 -39.53 12.15
C LEU A 89 -8.52 -40.81 11.33
N GLN A 90 -9.67 -41.29 10.83
CA GLN A 90 -9.74 -42.45 9.95
C GLN A 90 -9.03 -42.20 8.62
N TRP A 91 -9.24 -41.03 8.02
CA TRP A 91 -8.54 -40.65 6.80
C TRP A 91 -7.03 -40.51 7.00
N LYS A 92 -6.58 -39.90 8.11
CA LYS A 92 -5.14 -39.87 8.44
C LYS A 92 -4.54 -41.27 8.55
N LYS A 93 -5.28 -42.23 9.12
CA LYS A 93 -4.86 -43.63 9.18
C LYS A 93 -4.76 -44.25 7.78
N MET A 94 -5.80 -44.10 6.95
CA MET A 94 -5.81 -44.60 5.57
C MET A 94 -4.73 -43.94 4.69
N LYS A 95 -4.41 -42.67 4.93
CA LYS A 95 -3.36 -41.93 4.22
C LYS A 95 -1.96 -42.48 4.53
N VAL A 96 -1.71 -42.84 5.78
CA VAL A 96 -0.44 -43.50 6.18
C VAL A 96 -0.33 -44.89 5.57
N GLU A 97 -1.45 -45.58 5.39
CA GLU A 97 -1.54 -46.89 4.72
C GLU A 97 -1.51 -46.79 3.18
N GLY A 98 -1.47 -45.58 2.60
CA GLY A 98 -1.38 -45.35 1.14
C GLY A 98 -2.67 -45.62 0.37
N LEU A 99 -3.81 -45.78 1.04
CA LEU A 99 -5.08 -46.26 0.44
C LEU A 99 -5.97 -45.13 -0.14
N ASP A 100 -5.45 -43.91 -0.31
CA ASP A 100 -6.17 -42.75 -0.86
C ASP A 100 -5.35 -42.03 -1.95
N GLU A 101 -4.97 -42.77 -2.99
CA GLU A 101 -4.16 -42.26 -4.11
C GLU A 101 -4.90 -41.19 -4.95
N ASN A 102 -6.24 -41.26 -4.99
CA ASN A 102 -7.08 -40.35 -5.78
C ASN A 102 -7.41 -39.04 -5.03
N GLY A 103 -7.12 -38.93 -3.73
CA GLY A 103 -7.42 -37.76 -2.89
C GLY A 103 -8.92 -37.46 -2.73
N GLU A 104 -9.80 -38.38 -3.12
CA GLU A 104 -11.25 -38.21 -3.12
C GLU A 104 -11.78 -38.09 -1.68
N LYS A 105 -11.25 -38.91 -0.76
CA LYS A 105 -11.64 -38.87 0.66
C LYS A 105 -11.16 -37.58 1.32
N GLU A 106 -9.97 -37.09 0.97
CA GLU A 106 -9.48 -35.78 1.44
C GLU A 106 -10.39 -34.63 0.94
N ALA A 107 -10.76 -34.66 -0.34
CA ALA A 107 -11.64 -33.65 -0.93
C ALA A 107 -13.04 -33.67 -0.29
N GLN A 108 -13.58 -34.87 -0.02
CA GLN A 108 -14.87 -35.04 0.65
C GLN A 108 -14.83 -34.51 2.10
N LEU A 109 -13.78 -34.80 2.86
CA LEU A 109 -13.61 -34.28 4.22
C LEU A 109 -13.55 -32.75 4.25
N ARG A 110 -12.82 -32.15 3.31
CA ARG A 110 -12.73 -30.69 3.17
C ARG A 110 -14.08 -30.07 2.81
N ARG A 111 -14.85 -30.71 1.90
CA ARG A 111 -16.20 -30.27 1.52
C ARG A 111 -17.16 -30.36 2.71
N ASN A 112 -17.20 -31.49 3.40
CA ASN A 112 -18.06 -31.71 4.57
C ASN A 112 -17.77 -30.67 5.67
N PHE A 113 -16.50 -30.40 5.94
CA PHE A 113 -16.10 -29.38 6.91
C PHE A 113 -16.59 -27.97 6.51
N ASN A 114 -16.46 -27.59 5.24
CA ASN A 114 -16.97 -26.30 4.76
C ASN A 114 -18.50 -26.23 4.86
N VAL A 115 -19.21 -27.34 4.58
CA VAL A 115 -20.67 -27.42 4.74
C VAL A 115 -21.07 -27.21 6.20
N ILE A 116 -20.35 -27.79 7.17
CA ILE A 116 -20.58 -27.56 8.59
C ILE A 116 -20.36 -26.07 8.93
N LEU A 117 -19.26 -25.47 8.47
CA LEU A 117 -19.00 -24.05 8.71
C LEU A 117 -20.11 -23.14 8.13
N ALA A 118 -20.60 -23.44 6.94
CA ALA A 118 -21.68 -22.69 6.29
C ALA A 118 -23.02 -22.86 7.01
N LYS A 119 -23.38 -24.10 7.40
CA LYS A 119 -24.61 -24.42 8.14
C LYS A 119 -24.78 -23.59 9.42
N TYR A 120 -23.67 -23.32 10.11
CA TYR A 120 -23.66 -22.55 11.36
C TYR A 120 -23.24 -21.08 11.19
N GLY A 121 -23.12 -20.57 9.96
CA GLY A 121 -22.74 -19.16 9.70
C GLY A 121 -21.32 -18.81 10.14
N MET A 122 -20.46 -19.81 10.27
CA MET A 122 -19.04 -19.67 10.65
C MET A 122 -18.10 -19.60 9.44
N ASP A 123 -18.64 -19.80 8.24
CA ASP A 123 -17.95 -19.63 6.97
C ASP A 123 -17.72 -18.12 6.72
N GLY A 124 -16.59 -17.62 7.22
CA GLY A 124 -16.12 -16.29 6.82
C GLY A 124 -15.67 -16.38 5.36
N LYS A 125 -15.97 -15.35 4.54
CA LYS A 125 -15.49 -15.23 3.16
C LYS A 125 -14.04 -15.69 3.10
N ARG A 126 -13.85 -16.92 2.59
CA ARG A 126 -12.53 -17.51 2.50
C ARG A 126 -11.81 -16.66 1.46
N ASP A 127 -10.82 -15.89 1.89
CA ASP A 127 -9.91 -15.25 0.96
C ASP A 127 -9.16 -16.37 0.24
N THR A 128 -9.72 -16.81 -0.88
CA THR A 128 -9.09 -17.73 -1.84
C THR A 128 -8.09 -16.99 -2.72
N ARG A 129 -7.71 -15.77 -2.34
CA ARG A 129 -6.52 -15.12 -2.88
C ARG A 129 -5.34 -16.02 -2.56
N PRO A 130 -4.63 -16.59 -3.56
CA PRO A 130 -3.33 -17.15 -3.28
C PRO A 130 -2.51 -16.04 -2.63
N LEU A 131 -2.02 -16.28 -1.42
CA LEU A 131 -0.92 -15.50 -0.85
C LEU A 131 0.31 -15.82 -1.71
N GLU A 132 0.35 -15.33 -2.93
CA GLU A 132 1.60 -15.05 -3.60
C GLU A 132 2.21 -13.86 -2.86
N SER A 133 2.92 -14.18 -1.79
CA SER A 133 3.97 -13.31 -1.29
C SER A 133 4.98 -13.19 -2.43
N ASN A 134 4.81 -12.19 -3.28
CA ASN A 134 5.83 -11.72 -4.21
C ASN A 134 6.93 -11.03 -3.40
N SER A 135 7.64 -11.82 -2.60
CA SER A 135 9.03 -11.54 -2.28
C SER A 135 9.81 -12.09 -3.46
N LEU A 136 10.11 -11.21 -4.42
CA LEU A 136 11.11 -11.51 -5.44
C LEU A 136 12.41 -11.79 -4.70
N LYS A 137 12.79 -13.06 -4.78
CA LYS A 137 14.06 -13.60 -4.33
C LYS A 137 15.17 -12.82 -5.02
N ASP A 138 15.85 -12.00 -4.22
CA ASP A 138 17.26 -11.63 -4.29
C ASP A 138 17.90 -11.85 -5.68
N HIS A 139 17.74 -10.86 -6.54
CA HIS A 139 18.65 -10.67 -7.67
C HIS A 139 19.60 -9.56 -7.24
N ASP A 140 20.88 -9.91 -7.09
CA ASP A 140 21.99 -9.01 -6.75
C ASP A 140 21.78 -7.62 -7.38
N THR A 141 21.34 -6.66 -6.57
CA THR A 141 21.23 -5.26 -6.95
C THR A 141 22.65 -4.71 -7.04
N LYS A 142 23.23 -4.78 -8.24
CA LYS A 142 24.39 -3.95 -8.57
C LYS A 142 23.96 -2.50 -8.32
N GLU A 143 24.76 -1.75 -7.58
CA GLU A 143 24.52 -0.36 -7.13
C GLU A 143 24.20 0.68 -8.23
N GLY A 144 24.08 0.25 -9.49
CA GLY A 144 23.65 1.06 -10.63
C GLY A 144 22.17 0.94 -11.01
N ASP A 145 21.43 -0.07 -10.54
CA ASP A 145 20.03 -0.31 -10.98
C ASP A 145 19.05 0.23 -9.94
N ILE A 146 18.93 1.56 -9.87
CA ILE A 146 18.01 2.22 -8.91
C ILE A 146 16.55 2.15 -9.40
N PHE A 147 16.35 1.98 -10.71
CA PHE A 147 15.02 1.99 -11.35
C PHE A 147 14.85 0.77 -12.27
N ASP A 148 13.73 0.05 -12.11
CA ASP A 148 13.41 -1.14 -12.92
C ASP A 148 13.11 -0.80 -14.40
N ASP A 149 12.87 0.49 -14.73
CA ASP A 149 12.67 0.96 -16.11
C ASP A 149 14.00 1.51 -16.68
N PRO A 150 14.55 0.90 -17.75
CA PRO A 150 15.76 1.36 -18.43
C PRO A 150 15.71 2.81 -18.92
N ARG A 151 14.51 3.38 -19.13
CA ARG A 151 14.33 4.77 -19.55
C ARG A 151 14.49 5.74 -18.38
N LEU A 152 13.93 5.40 -17.22
CA LEU A 152 14.11 6.17 -15.98
C LEU A 152 15.56 6.12 -15.52
N ASP A 153 16.19 4.96 -15.59
CA ASP A 153 17.58 4.80 -15.18
C ASP A 153 18.54 5.63 -16.06
N LYS A 154 18.35 5.62 -17.38
CA LYS A 154 19.11 6.51 -18.30
C LYS A 154 18.93 7.98 -17.96
N LEU A 155 17.71 8.40 -17.65
CA LEU A 155 17.38 9.78 -17.31
C LEU A 155 17.97 10.20 -15.96
N TRP A 156 17.98 9.30 -14.98
CA TRP A 156 18.61 9.50 -13.68
C TRP A 156 20.14 9.58 -13.80
N ASN A 157 20.77 8.66 -14.52
CA ASN A 157 22.21 8.67 -14.75
C ASN A 157 22.66 9.92 -15.53
N LYS A 158 21.82 10.40 -16.46
CA LYS A 158 22.04 11.67 -17.16
C LYS A 158 21.94 12.87 -16.24
N ALA A 159 20.97 12.89 -15.31
CA ALA A 159 20.85 13.94 -14.31
C ALA A 159 22.04 13.93 -13.32
N LYS A 160 22.44 12.74 -12.85
CA LYS A 160 23.58 12.57 -11.93
C LYS A 160 24.91 13.00 -12.56
N SER A 161 25.10 12.70 -13.84
CA SER A 161 26.33 13.03 -14.58
C SER A 161 26.36 14.48 -15.09
N SER A 162 25.22 15.19 -15.09
CA SER A 162 25.16 16.57 -15.59
C SER A 162 25.80 17.58 -14.64
N GLY A 163 25.90 17.26 -13.34
CA GLY A 163 26.45 18.15 -12.32
C GLY A 163 25.65 19.44 -12.09
N LYS A 164 24.46 19.57 -12.68
CA LYS A 164 23.61 20.77 -12.66
C LYS A 164 22.68 20.86 -11.44
N PHE A 165 22.78 19.91 -10.51
CA PHE A 165 21.85 19.79 -9.39
C PHE A 165 22.60 19.92 -8.07
N SER A 166 22.08 20.73 -7.17
CA SER A 166 22.46 20.72 -5.76
C SER A 166 22.10 19.38 -5.11
N ASN A 167 22.72 19.06 -3.97
CA ASN A 167 22.41 17.83 -3.22
C ASN A 167 20.93 17.73 -2.82
N GLU A 168 20.29 18.85 -2.47
CA GLU A 168 18.87 18.87 -2.11
C GLU A 168 17.96 18.65 -3.33
N GLU A 169 18.28 19.28 -4.46
CA GLU A 169 17.57 19.14 -5.72
C GLU A 169 17.71 17.73 -6.28
N MET A 170 18.88 17.13 -6.12
CA MET A 170 19.14 15.73 -6.48
C MET A 170 18.26 14.77 -5.68
N LEU A 171 18.07 15.02 -4.37
CA LEU A 171 17.17 14.22 -3.53
C LEU A 171 15.69 14.42 -3.91
N SER A 172 15.30 15.65 -4.24
CA SER A 172 13.96 15.97 -4.73
C SER A 172 13.68 15.26 -6.05
N LEU A 173 14.60 15.35 -7.01
CA LEU A 173 14.52 14.68 -8.29
C LEU A 173 14.44 13.16 -8.09
N LYS A 174 15.27 12.58 -7.21
CA LYS A 174 15.20 11.15 -6.88
C LYS A 174 13.82 10.74 -6.37
N ARG A 175 13.20 11.56 -5.52
CA ARG A 175 11.85 11.32 -4.99
C ARG A 175 10.80 11.37 -6.10
N GLU A 176 10.90 12.32 -7.03
CA GLU A 176 9.99 12.40 -8.17
C GLU A 176 10.13 11.21 -9.12
N PHE A 177 11.36 10.75 -9.40
CA PHE A 177 11.61 9.54 -10.18
C PHE A 177 11.02 8.29 -9.49
N GLN A 178 11.18 8.18 -8.17
CA GLN A 178 10.58 7.09 -7.39
C GLN A 178 9.05 7.13 -7.46
N HIS A 179 8.45 8.31 -7.29
CA HIS A 179 7.01 8.47 -7.40
C HIS A 179 6.49 8.13 -8.80
N HIS A 180 7.25 8.47 -9.84
CA HIS A 180 6.90 8.09 -11.21
C HIS A 180 6.94 6.56 -11.40
N LYS A 181 7.96 5.89 -10.87
CA LYS A 181 8.03 4.41 -10.84
C LYS A 181 6.80 3.82 -10.13
N ASP A 182 6.44 4.34 -8.96
CA ASP A 182 5.30 3.85 -8.19
C ASP A 182 3.98 4.05 -8.97
N LYS A 183 3.80 5.20 -9.64
CA LYS A 183 2.64 5.45 -10.52
C LYS A 183 2.58 4.49 -11.71
N VAL A 184 3.72 4.16 -12.33
CA VAL A 184 3.77 3.18 -13.43
C VAL A 184 3.36 1.80 -12.92
N HIS A 185 3.83 1.42 -11.73
CA HIS A 185 3.44 0.17 -11.10
C HIS A 185 1.93 0.11 -10.80
N GLU A 186 1.36 1.17 -10.21
CA GLU A 186 -0.08 1.27 -9.98
C GLU A 186 -0.89 1.20 -11.28
N TYR A 187 -0.40 1.82 -12.35
CA TYR A 187 -1.02 1.75 -13.67
C TYR A 187 -1.03 0.31 -14.20
N ASN A 188 0.07 -0.44 -14.06
CA ASN A 188 0.14 -1.84 -14.49
C ASN A 188 -0.84 -2.72 -13.70
N ILE A 189 -0.95 -2.53 -12.38
CA ILE A 189 -1.95 -3.25 -11.57
C ILE A 189 -3.38 -2.94 -12.04
N LEU A 190 -3.69 -1.66 -12.29
CA LEU A 190 -5.01 -1.25 -12.76
C LEU A 190 -5.30 -1.83 -14.15
N MET A 191 -4.32 -1.78 -15.05
CA MET A 191 -4.41 -2.39 -16.39
C MET A 191 -4.72 -3.89 -16.31
N ASP A 192 -3.97 -4.63 -15.49
CA ASP A 192 -4.18 -6.07 -15.29
C ASP A 192 -5.57 -6.37 -14.72
N THR A 193 -6.02 -5.54 -13.77
CA THR A 193 -7.36 -5.67 -13.19
C THR A 193 -8.45 -5.45 -14.24
N VAL A 194 -8.33 -4.40 -15.05
CA VAL A 194 -9.27 -4.10 -16.14
C VAL A 194 -9.28 -5.21 -17.19
N SER A 195 -8.11 -5.69 -17.59
CA SER A 195 -7.96 -6.77 -18.57
C SER A 195 -8.60 -8.08 -18.10
N ARG A 196 -8.37 -8.47 -16.84
CA ARG A 196 -9.02 -9.64 -16.24
C ARG A 196 -10.54 -9.48 -16.14
N THR A 197 -11.04 -8.29 -15.79
CA THR A 197 -12.49 -8.05 -15.77
C THR A 197 -13.09 -8.11 -17.18
N GLU A 198 -12.39 -7.62 -18.19
CA GLU A 198 -12.83 -7.69 -19.59
C GLU A 198 -12.89 -9.14 -20.09
N GLU A 199 -11.88 -9.96 -19.76
CA GLU A 199 -11.85 -11.40 -20.05
C GLU A 199 -13.00 -12.16 -19.35
N ILE A 200 -13.31 -11.81 -18.10
CA ILE A 200 -14.44 -12.38 -17.38
C ILE A 200 -15.76 -11.97 -18.06
N HIS A 201 -15.90 -10.73 -18.52
CA HIS A 201 -17.12 -10.24 -19.18
C HIS A 201 -17.36 -10.90 -20.54
N LYS A 202 -16.30 -11.25 -21.30
CA LYS A 202 -16.41 -11.99 -22.58
C LYS A 202 -16.96 -13.41 -22.41
N ASN A 203 -16.88 -13.97 -21.20
CA ASN A 203 -17.33 -15.33 -20.89
C ASN A 203 -18.74 -15.41 -20.24
N VAL A 204 -19.44 -14.27 -20.07
CA VAL A 204 -20.80 -14.24 -19.48
C VAL A 204 -21.86 -14.13 -20.58
N ILE A 205 -22.76 -15.12 -20.68
CA ILE A 205 -23.81 -15.22 -21.71
C ILE A 205 -25.12 -14.50 -21.29
N SER A 206 -25.22 -13.96 -20.07
CA SER A 206 -26.45 -13.33 -19.56
C SER A 206 -26.63 -11.89 -20.08
N PRO A 207 -27.65 -11.60 -20.92
CA PRO A 207 -27.80 -10.28 -21.57
C PRO A 207 -28.22 -9.14 -20.64
N LEU A 208 -28.76 -9.43 -19.45
CA LEU A 208 -29.38 -8.43 -18.56
C LEU A 208 -28.40 -7.77 -17.58
N GLU A 209 -27.21 -8.35 -17.36
CA GLU A 209 -26.17 -7.82 -16.45
C GLU A 209 -25.04 -7.07 -17.18
N GLY A 210 -25.01 -7.11 -18.51
CA GLY A 210 -23.95 -6.52 -19.33
C GLY A 210 -23.92 -5.00 -19.26
N ASP A 211 -25.07 -4.35 -19.37
CA ASP A 211 -25.17 -2.89 -19.59
C ASP A 211 -24.68 -2.06 -18.38
N ALA A 212 -25.03 -2.49 -17.15
CA ALA A 212 -24.55 -1.83 -15.92
C ALA A 212 -23.06 -2.08 -15.65
N LYS A 213 -22.53 -3.25 -16.01
CA LYS A 213 -21.12 -3.62 -15.84
C LYS A 213 -20.23 -3.04 -16.95
N GLU A 214 -20.78 -2.81 -18.14
CA GLU A 214 -20.15 -2.14 -19.28
C GLU A 214 -19.87 -0.67 -18.98
N HIS A 215 -20.81 0.05 -18.34
CA HIS A 215 -20.56 1.43 -17.89
C HIS A 215 -19.41 1.53 -16.87
N VAL A 216 -19.32 0.58 -15.93
CA VAL A 216 -18.21 0.51 -14.96
C VAL A 216 -16.89 0.21 -15.67
N LEU A 217 -16.89 -0.70 -16.65
CA LEU A 217 -15.71 -1.02 -17.46
C LEU A 217 -15.25 0.19 -18.30
N HIS A 218 -16.18 0.91 -18.92
CA HIS A 218 -15.89 2.16 -19.64
C HIS A 218 -15.33 3.25 -18.73
N GLN A 219 -15.86 3.39 -17.51
CA GLN A 219 -15.30 4.30 -16.51
C GLN A 219 -13.88 3.91 -16.15
N LYS A 220 -13.60 2.60 -15.98
CA LYS A 220 -12.25 2.09 -15.71
C LYS A 220 -11.28 2.29 -16.87
N HIS A 221 -11.72 2.12 -18.12
CA HIS A 221 -10.90 2.47 -19.28
C HIS A 221 -10.64 3.98 -19.38
N THR A 222 -11.60 4.82 -18.99
CA THR A 222 -11.42 6.28 -18.95
C THR A 222 -10.41 6.67 -17.88
N GLU A 223 -10.49 6.07 -16.69
CA GLU A 223 -9.52 6.22 -15.61
C GLU A 223 -8.11 5.78 -16.04
N LEU A 224 -8.02 4.64 -16.74
CA LEU A 224 -6.77 4.11 -17.26
C LEU A 224 -6.15 5.04 -18.32
N LYS A 225 -6.95 5.55 -19.26
CA LYS A 225 -6.50 6.55 -20.24
C LYS A 225 -6.03 7.84 -19.57
N GLN A 226 -6.70 8.27 -18.51
CA GLN A 226 -6.27 9.44 -17.75
C GLN A 226 -4.93 9.20 -17.06
N LYS A 227 -4.79 8.10 -16.31
CA LYS A 227 -3.51 7.73 -15.68
C LYS A 227 -2.38 7.59 -16.69
N MET A 228 -2.64 7.05 -17.88
CA MET A 228 -1.63 6.99 -18.96
C MET A 228 -1.20 8.38 -19.43
N ARG A 229 -2.14 9.33 -19.56
CA ARG A 229 -1.81 10.72 -19.90
C ARG A 229 -0.98 11.39 -18.80
N ASP A 230 -1.37 11.22 -17.55
CA ASP A 230 -0.67 11.79 -16.40
C ASP A 230 0.74 11.21 -16.24
N LEU A 231 0.91 9.91 -16.50
CA LEU A 231 2.21 9.26 -16.57
C LEU A 231 3.08 9.86 -17.67
N ASN A 232 2.58 9.94 -18.90
CA ASN A 232 3.36 10.51 -20.01
C ASN A 232 3.76 11.97 -19.74
N GLN A 233 2.86 12.78 -19.17
CA GLN A 233 3.18 14.15 -18.77
C GLN A 233 4.24 14.20 -17.66
N GLY A 234 4.12 13.33 -16.65
CA GLY A 234 5.09 13.22 -15.58
C GLY A 234 6.47 12.81 -16.09
N PHE A 235 6.53 11.86 -17.03
CA PHE A 235 7.78 11.44 -17.67
C PHE A 235 8.40 12.56 -18.49
N GLU A 236 7.60 13.29 -19.28
CA GLU A 236 8.12 14.39 -20.10
C GLU A 236 8.61 15.55 -19.23
N ARG A 237 7.95 15.80 -18.08
CA ARG A 237 8.44 16.74 -17.06
C ARG A 237 9.77 16.29 -16.48
N LEU A 238 9.90 15.03 -16.06
CA LEU A 238 11.17 14.47 -15.57
C LEU A 238 12.28 14.54 -16.63
N ARG A 239 11.93 14.30 -17.89
CA ARG A 239 12.84 14.43 -19.02
C ARG A 239 13.33 15.86 -19.18
N LYS A 240 12.42 16.82 -19.15
CA LYS A 240 12.74 18.25 -19.23
C LYS A 240 13.64 18.67 -18.07
N LEU A 241 13.26 18.35 -16.83
CA LEU A 241 14.06 18.65 -15.63
C LEU A 241 15.46 18.02 -15.67
N SER A 242 15.58 16.77 -16.11
CA SER A 242 16.88 16.10 -16.24
C SER A 242 17.80 16.74 -17.30
N HIS A 243 17.24 17.29 -18.38
CA HIS A 243 18.03 17.93 -19.45
C HIS A 243 18.37 19.40 -19.15
N GLU A 244 17.37 20.15 -18.70
CA GLU A 244 17.48 21.60 -18.47
C GLU A 244 18.10 21.91 -17.10
N GLY A 245 18.05 20.97 -16.14
CA GLY A 245 18.36 21.23 -14.73
C GLY A 245 17.16 21.88 -14.04
N PHE A 246 17.24 22.09 -12.73
CA PHE A 246 16.47 23.17 -12.13
C PHE A 246 17.08 24.46 -12.70
N THR A 247 16.30 25.24 -13.45
CA THR A 247 16.76 26.57 -13.85
C THR A 247 17.12 27.31 -12.56
N GLU A 248 18.35 27.82 -12.43
CA GLU A 248 18.77 28.63 -11.27
C GLU A 248 17.81 29.82 -11.02
N ASP A 249 17.06 30.23 -12.05
CA ASP A 249 16.01 31.25 -11.99
C ASP A 249 14.63 30.76 -11.48
N SER A 250 14.46 29.48 -11.15
CA SER A 250 13.22 28.97 -10.53
C SER A 250 13.25 29.28 -9.03
N GLU A 251 13.33 30.57 -8.68
CA GLU A 251 13.26 31.07 -7.30
C GLU A 251 11.98 30.61 -6.57
N PHE A 252 10.94 30.23 -7.32
CA PHE A 252 9.67 29.74 -6.81
C PHE A 252 9.25 28.46 -7.55
N ARG A 253 8.55 27.55 -6.86
CA ARG A 253 7.96 26.31 -7.39
C ARG A 253 6.50 26.49 -7.81
N GLU A 254 5.76 27.34 -7.12
CA GLU A 254 4.34 27.58 -7.37
C GLU A 254 4.13 28.46 -8.62
N PRO A 255 3.43 27.98 -9.68
CA PRO A 255 3.28 28.71 -10.95
C PRO A 255 2.74 30.14 -10.79
N ARG A 256 1.81 30.34 -9.86
CA ARG A 256 1.21 31.66 -9.62
C ARG A 256 2.18 32.64 -8.95
N VAL A 257 3.09 32.14 -8.13
CA VAL A 257 4.13 32.94 -7.47
C VAL A 257 5.21 33.31 -8.48
N ILE A 258 5.55 32.39 -9.38
CA ILE A 258 6.45 32.66 -10.52
C ILE A 258 5.86 33.78 -11.40
N GLU A 259 4.58 33.72 -11.75
CA GLU A 259 3.94 34.78 -12.55
C GLU A 259 4.02 36.17 -11.88
N LEU A 260 3.80 36.23 -10.55
CA LEU A 260 3.90 37.49 -9.80
C LEU A 260 5.35 37.99 -9.75
N TRP A 261 6.31 37.09 -9.56
CA TRP A 261 7.72 37.45 -9.55
C TRP A 261 8.21 37.97 -10.90
N GLU A 262 7.80 37.33 -12.00
CA GLU A 262 8.09 37.80 -13.35
C GLU A 262 7.38 39.12 -13.66
N ALA A 263 6.17 39.34 -13.13
CA ALA A 263 5.50 40.64 -13.21
C ALA A 263 6.26 41.72 -12.42
N ALA A 264 6.78 41.38 -11.24
CA ALA A 264 7.58 42.28 -10.41
C ALA A 264 8.93 42.64 -11.05
N LYS A 265 9.63 41.68 -11.66
CA LYS A 265 10.87 41.93 -12.41
C LYS A 265 10.64 42.86 -13.61
N ARG A 266 9.45 42.85 -14.20
CA ARG A 266 9.04 43.75 -15.28
C ARG A 266 8.52 45.09 -14.77
N ALA A 267 8.04 45.16 -13.54
CA ALA A 267 7.77 46.41 -12.88
C ALA A 267 9.12 47.05 -12.55
N ASN A 268 9.28 48.35 -12.82
CA ASN A 268 10.55 49.06 -12.69
C ASN A 268 10.85 49.39 -11.20
N LEU A 269 10.77 48.37 -10.33
CA LEU A 269 10.92 48.46 -8.89
C LEU A 269 12.38 48.68 -8.50
N SER A 270 12.61 49.35 -7.37
CA SER A 270 13.97 49.45 -6.81
C SER A 270 14.45 48.08 -6.32
N LYS A 271 15.77 47.94 -6.18
CA LYS A 271 16.37 46.68 -5.74
C LYS A 271 15.93 46.26 -4.33
N ASP A 272 15.80 47.23 -3.42
CA ASP A 272 15.39 46.97 -2.04
C ASP A 272 13.90 46.54 -1.95
N GLU A 273 13.04 47.13 -2.78
CA GLU A 273 11.62 46.75 -2.87
C GLU A 273 11.45 45.36 -3.51
N LEU A 274 12.25 45.06 -4.54
CA LEU A 274 12.27 43.75 -5.18
C LEU A 274 12.71 42.66 -4.20
N ASP A 275 13.74 42.92 -3.39
CA ASP A 275 14.20 41.99 -2.35
C ASP A 275 13.16 41.81 -1.24
N SER A 276 12.47 42.88 -0.81
CA SER A 276 11.37 42.78 0.16
C SER A 276 10.19 41.97 -0.40
N LEU A 277 9.82 42.18 -1.66
CA LEU A 277 8.76 41.42 -2.33
C LEU A 277 9.13 39.95 -2.51
N LYS A 278 10.41 39.65 -2.76
CA LYS A 278 10.93 38.28 -2.86
C LYS A 278 10.71 37.50 -1.57
N GLU A 279 11.05 38.09 -0.42
CA GLU A 279 10.78 37.48 0.88
C GLU A 279 9.28 37.26 1.12
N GLU A 280 8.45 38.25 0.75
CA GLU A 280 7.00 38.16 0.88
C GLU A 280 6.41 37.02 0.02
N LEU A 281 6.92 36.85 -1.20
CA LEU A 281 6.55 35.75 -2.11
C LEU A 281 6.98 34.39 -1.57
N HIS A 282 8.15 34.26 -0.93
CA HIS A 282 8.56 33.01 -0.26
C HIS A 282 7.66 32.65 0.93
N HIS A 283 7.26 33.65 1.73
CA HIS A 283 6.29 33.44 2.79
C HIS A 283 4.92 33.03 2.25
N PHE A 284 4.51 33.60 1.12
CA PHE A 284 3.28 33.22 0.45
C PHE A 284 3.35 31.79 -0.09
N GLU A 285 4.44 31.40 -0.75
CA GLU A 285 4.67 30.04 -1.23
C GLU A 285 4.62 29.01 -0.09
N THR A 286 5.25 29.30 1.05
CA THR A 286 5.17 28.42 2.23
C THR A 286 3.73 28.25 2.73
N LYS A 287 2.91 29.30 2.64
CA LYS A 287 1.48 29.22 2.97
C LYS A 287 0.70 28.40 1.93
N VAL A 288 1.07 28.50 0.65
CA VAL A 288 0.50 27.69 -0.44
C VAL A 288 0.77 26.21 -0.21
N GLU A 289 2.01 25.84 0.07
CA GLU A 289 2.38 24.44 0.38
C GLU A 289 1.61 23.90 1.58
N LYS A 290 1.48 24.70 2.67
CA LYS A 290 0.67 24.30 3.83
C LYS A 290 -0.79 24.05 3.44
N HIS A 291 -1.39 24.91 2.63
CA HIS A 291 -2.77 24.73 2.19
C HIS A 291 -2.96 23.50 1.31
N SER A 292 -2.05 23.26 0.38
CA SER A 292 -2.03 22.03 -0.41
C SER A 292 -2.00 20.79 0.49
N HIS A 293 -1.14 20.78 1.52
CA HIS A 293 -1.09 19.70 2.51
C HIS A 293 -2.42 19.52 3.27
N TYR A 294 -3.07 20.60 3.70
CA TYR A 294 -4.39 20.50 4.36
C TYR A 294 -5.49 20.01 3.41
N GLN A 295 -5.45 20.38 2.13
CA GLN A 295 -6.37 19.85 1.12
C GLN A 295 -6.19 18.34 0.93
N GLU A 296 -4.96 17.85 0.87
CA GLU A 296 -4.67 16.41 0.81
C GLU A 296 -5.18 15.68 2.05
N GLN A 297 -4.93 16.23 3.25
CA GLN A 297 -5.45 15.66 4.50
C GLN A 297 -6.98 15.63 4.54
N LEU A 298 -7.63 16.66 4.00
CA LEU A 298 -9.08 16.74 3.89
C LEU A 298 -9.63 15.64 2.97
N GLU A 299 -9.00 15.43 1.80
CA GLU A 299 -9.39 14.40 0.85
C GLU A 299 -9.21 12.99 1.44
N LEU A 300 -8.10 12.74 2.14
CA LEU A 300 -7.89 11.48 2.87
C LEU A 300 -8.94 11.29 3.96
N SER A 301 -9.29 12.34 4.69
CA SER A 301 -10.36 12.30 5.69
C SER A 301 -11.72 12.02 5.06
N HIS A 302 -11.99 12.57 3.87
CA HIS A 302 -13.22 12.32 3.12
C HIS A 302 -13.33 10.86 2.67
N GLN A 303 -12.25 10.30 2.13
CA GLN A 303 -12.19 8.90 1.74
C GLN A 303 -12.40 7.96 2.94
N LYS A 304 -11.80 8.27 4.09
CA LYS A 304 -12.02 7.53 5.35
C LYS A 304 -13.47 7.62 5.81
N LEU A 305 -14.09 8.80 5.73
CA LEU A 305 -15.48 8.98 6.09
C LEU A 305 -16.40 8.11 5.22
N ARG A 306 -16.24 8.15 3.88
CA ARG A 306 -17.01 7.29 2.95
C ARG A 306 -16.85 5.80 3.25
N HIS A 307 -15.64 5.37 3.59
CA HIS A 307 -15.40 3.97 3.96
C HIS A 307 -16.08 3.58 5.27
N VAL A 308 -16.08 4.47 6.27
CA VAL A 308 -16.73 4.22 7.57
C VAL A 308 -18.25 4.29 7.47
N GLU A 309 -18.79 5.15 6.60
CA GLU A 309 -20.21 5.19 6.25
C GLU A 309 -20.69 3.87 5.64
N ALA A 310 -19.87 3.24 4.78
CA ALA A 310 -20.17 1.93 4.21
C ALA A 310 -20.19 0.78 5.24
N LEU A 311 -19.49 0.92 6.37
CA LEU A 311 -19.44 -0.07 7.45
C LEU A 311 -20.61 0.05 8.45
N GLY A 312 -21.36 1.16 8.43
CA GLY A 312 -22.60 1.34 9.19
C GLY A 312 -22.45 1.64 10.69
N ASP A 313 -21.23 1.90 11.19
CA ASP A 313 -20.99 2.24 12.60
C ASP A 313 -21.24 3.72 12.88
N LYS A 314 -22.39 4.03 13.50
CA LYS A 314 -22.88 5.40 13.72
C LYS A 314 -21.96 6.27 14.58
N GLU A 315 -21.26 5.70 15.57
CA GLU A 315 -20.37 6.50 16.43
C GLU A 315 -19.06 6.87 15.73
N HIS A 316 -18.54 5.95 14.92
CA HIS A 316 -17.33 6.17 14.13
C HIS A 316 -17.59 7.11 12.95
N ILE A 317 -18.79 7.06 12.34
CA ILE A 317 -19.22 8.02 11.32
C ILE A 317 -19.23 9.44 11.92
N LYS A 318 -19.90 9.66 13.06
CA LYS A 318 -20.02 10.99 13.66
C LYS A 318 -18.64 11.60 14.00
N ARG A 319 -17.75 10.82 14.63
CA ARG A 319 -16.39 11.27 14.98
C ARG A 319 -15.54 11.63 13.76
N ASN A 320 -15.63 10.85 12.67
CA ASN A 320 -14.89 11.16 11.44
C ASN A 320 -15.51 12.34 10.68
N GLN A 321 -16.82 12.50 10.75
CA GLN A 321 -17.53 13.61 10.13
C GLN A 321 -17.20 14.95 10.82
N GLU A 322 -17.11 14.97 12.15
CA GLU A 322 -16.65 16.14 12.90
C GLU A 322 -15.22 16.54 12.51
N LYS A 323 -14.30 15.56 12.45
CA LYS A 323 -12.90 15.80 12.00
C LYS A 323 -12.84 16.33 10.58
N TYR A 324 -13.61 15.73 9.67
CA TYR A 324 -13.71 16.18 8.28
C TYR A 324 -14.22 17.63 8.22
N ASN A 325 -15.28 17.97 8.96
CA ASN A 325 -15.84 19.31 8.97
C ASN A 325 -14.84 20.35 9.49
N THR A 326 -14.12 20.05 10.58
CA THR A 326 -13.08 20.94 11.12
C THR A 326 -11.93 21.14 10.12
N LEU A 327 -11.47 20.08 9.46
CA LEU A 327 -10.45 20.18 8.41
C LEU A 327 -10.97 20.96 7.20
N ALA A 328 -12.22 20.75 6.81
CA ALA A 328 -12.85 21.43 5.67
C ALA A 328 -12.93 22.94 5.91
N GLU A 329 -13.34 23.34 7.11
CA GLU A 329 -13.44 24.75 7.50
C GLU A 329 -12.06 25.43 7.53
N LYS A 330 -11.07 24.81 8.17
CA LYS A 330 -9.67 25.33 8.18
C LYS A 330 -9.09 25.45 6.78
N THR A 331 -9.34 24.46 5.92
CA THR A 331 -8.85 24.46 4.54
C THR A 331 -9.49 25.61 3.75
N ARG A 332 -10.82 25.81 3.89
CA ARG A 332 -11.52 26.93 3.24
C ARG A 332 -11.05 28.30 3.75
N GLU A 333 -10.89 28.46 5.06
CA GLU A 333 -10.44 29.72 5.66
C GLU A 333 -9.03 30.07 5.17
N MET A 334 -8.13 29.09 5.11
CA MET A 334 -6.78 29.30 4.63
C MET A 334 -6.76 29.59 3.12
N GLY A 335 -7.59 28.91 2.32
CA GLY A 335 -7.76 29.23 0.90
C GLY A 335 -8.26 30.67 0.67
N TYR A 336 -9.18 31.15 1.52
CA TYR A 336 -9.63 32.55 1.48
C TYR A 336 -8.50 33.53 1.81
N LYS A 337 -7.74 33.28 2.88
CA LYS A 337 -6.57 34.10 3.25
C LYS A 337 -5.53 34.14 2.12
N MET A 338 -5.26 33.01 1.49
CA MET A 338 -4.32 32.95 0.36
C MET A 338 -4.82 33.75 -0.84
N LYS A 339 -6.10 33.62 -1.19
CA LYS A 339 -6.68 34.41 -2.29
C LYS A 339 -6.57 35.92 -2.02
N LYS A 340 -6.79 36.34 -0.77
CA LYS A 340 -6.61 37.74 -0.37
C LYS A 340 -5.14 38.17 -0.49
N HIS A 341 -4.21 37.39 0.06
CA HIS A 341 -2.77 37.67 -0.04
C HIS A 341 -2.29 37.75 -1.50
N LEU A 342 -2.79 36.87 -2.37
CA LEU A 342 -2.49 36.89 -3.80
C LEU A 342 -2.97 38.19 -4.46
N GLN A 343 -4.19 38.63 -4.12
CA GLN A 343 -4.74 39.89 -4.62
C GLN A 343 -3.93 41.09 -4.11
N ASP A 344 -3.56 41.10 -2.83
CA ASP A 344 -2.78 42.16 -2.21
C ASP A 344 -1.39 42.28 -2.86
N LEU A 345 -0.70 41.14 -3.08
CA LEU A 345 0.58 41.08 -3.80
C LEU A 345 0.45 41.57 -5.25
N SER A 346 -0.59 41.12 -5.97
CA SER A 346 -0.84 41.57 -7.34
C SER A 346 -1.11 43.07 -7.42
N ASN A 347 -1.88 43.62 -6.48
CA ASN A 347 -2.17 45.04 -6.41
C ASN A 347 -0.93 45.86 -6.07
N LYS A 348 -0.08 45.36 -5.16
CA LYS A 348 1.17 46.00 -4.75
C LYS A 348 2.13 46.14 -5.94
N ILE A 349 2.38 45.04 -6.66
CA ILE A 349 3.20 45.02 -7.89
C ILE A 349 2.65 45.98 -8.95
N SER A 350 1.32 46.05 -9.08
CA SER A 350 0.68 46.91 -10.08
C SER A 350 0.75 48.40 -9.71
N ARG A 351 0.59 48.76 -8.43
CA ARG A 351 0.65 50.17 -7.98
C ARG A 351 2.08 50.70 -7.93
N GLU A 352 3.00 49.95 -7.33
CA GLU A 352 4.40 50.36 -7.24
C GLU A 352 5.04 50.43 -8.65
N GLY A 353 4.68 49.50 -9.54
CA GLY A 353 5.08 49.58 -10.94
C GLY A 353 4.49 50.75 -11.74
N LEU A 354 3.38 51.35 -11.29
CA LEU A 354 2.81 52.55 -11.92
C LEU A 354 3.46 53.83 -11.39
N GLU A 355 3.66 53.96 -10.06
CA GLU A 355 4.26 55.16 -9.46
C GLU A 355 5.72 55.38 -9.91
N HIS A 356 6.46 54.33 -10.24
CA HIS A 356 7.82 54.43 -10.81
C HIS A 356 7.87 54.68 -12.32
N ASN A 357 6.75 54.54 -13.04
CA ASN A 357 6.67 54.82 -14.48
C ASN A 357 6.10 56.22 -14.79
N GLU A 358 5.60 56.95 -13.79
CA GLU A 358 5.09 58.32 -13.94
C GLU A 358 6.15 59.42 -13.66
N LEU A 359 7.43 59.04 -13.53
CA LEU A 359 8.60 59.93 -13.49
C LEU A 359 9.51 59.65 -14.69
#